data_AF-A0A971STF8-F1
#
_entry.id   AF-A0A971STF8-F1
#
_cell.length_a   1.000
_cell.length_b   1.000
_cell.length_c   1.000
_cell.angle_alpha   90.00
_cell.angle_beta   90.00
_cell.angle_gamma   90.00
#
_symmetry.space_group_name_H-M   'P 1'
#
loop_
_entity.id
_entity.type
_entity.pdbx_description
1 polymer ?
#
loop_
_entity_poly.entity_id
_entity_poly.type
_entity_poly.pdbx_seq_one_letter_code
_entity_poly.pdbx_strand_id
1 'polypeptide(L)' 'MKMHGVIELLSGLILLAGISLHGADSPGLPLDLADRQQRVGMEGDDGSDWLLYGRNYNAWRFSPLTWINKENVGNLELA' A
#
# COMPACT_ATOMS: atom_id res chain seq x y z
N MET A 1 -37.14 -24.97 49.74
CA MET A 1 -37.71 -23.62 49.95
C MET A 1 -37.54 -22.84 48.66
N LYS A 2 -38.65 -22.40 48.06
CA LYS A 2 -38.69 -21.59 46.84
C LYS A 2 -38.29 -20.16 47.21
N MET A 3 -37.26 -19.63 46.57
CA MET A 3 -37.02 -18.19 46.48
C MET A 3 -37.03 -17.84 45.00
N HIS A 4 -38.23 -17.50 44.51
CA HIS A 4 -38.39 -16.75 43.27
C HIS A 4 -38.08 -15.30 43.62
N GLY A 5 -37.13 -14.70 42.91
CA GLY A 5 -36.91 -13.28 43.01
C GLY A 5 -35.53 -12.89 42.53
N VAL A 6 -35.54 -11.86 41.69
CA VAL A 6 -34.41 -11.06 41.23
C VAL A 6 -33.71 -11.60 39.98
N ILE A 7 -33.66 -10.70 38.98
CA ILE A 7 -32.83 -10.70 37.76
C ILE A 7 -33.46 -11.40 36.53
N GLU A 8 -34.71 -11.08 36.22
CA GLU A 8 -35.15 -10.86 34.83
C GLU A 8 -34.69 -9.44 34.44
N LEU A 9 -33.49 -9.30 33.89
CA LEU A 9 -33.00 -8.01 33.38
C LEU A 9 -32.79 -8.13 31.87
N LEU A 10 -33.90 -7.83 31.18
CA LEU A 10 -34.02 -7.32 29.82
C LEU A 10 -32.92 -7.73 28.83
N SER A 11 -33.25 -8.73 28.03
CA SER A 11 -32.82 -8.76 26.62
C SER A 11 -33.25 -7.45 25.94
N GLY A 12 -32.28 -6.57 25.69
CA GLY A 12 -32.47 -5.25 25.11
C GLY A 12 -31.40 -4.94 24.06
N LEU A 13 -31.63 -5.49 22.88
CA LEU A 13 -31.09 -5.12 21.57
C LEU A 13 -30.64 -3.65 21.46
N ILE A 14 -29.34 -3.39 21.24
CA ILE A 14 -28.91 -2.32 20.32
C ILE A 14 -27.73 -2.86 19.52
N LEU A 15 -28.01 -3.16 18.24
CA LEU A 15 -27.00 -3.33 17.21
C LEU A 15 -26.09 -2.11 17.23
N LEU A 16 -24.82 -2.30 17.59
CA LEU A 16 -23.81 -1.29 17.31
C LEU A 16 -23.63 -1.29 15.79
N ALA A 17 -24.31 -0.33 15.16
CA ALA A 17 -24.27 -0.08 13.73
C ALA A 17 -22.83 -0.06 13.26
N GLY A 18 -22.55 -0.87 12.24
CA GLY A 18 -21.30 -0.86 11.53
C GLY A 18 -21.02 0.55 11.06
N ILE A 19 -20.04 1.20 11.70
CA ILE A 19 -19.40 2.37 11.14
C ILE A 19 -18.58 1.79 9.99
N SER A 20 -19.20 1.72 8.80
CA SER A 20 -18.43 1.61 7.57
C SER A 20 -17.51 2.82 7.55
N LEU A 21 -16.26 2.59 7.93
CA LEU A 21 -15.15 3.47 7.62
C LEU A 21 -15.09 3.52 6.09
N HIS A 22 -15.88 4.41 5.50
CA HIS A 22 -15.69 4.83 4.14
C HIS A 22 -14.33 5.50 4.15
N GLY A 23 -13.31 4.77 3.68
CA GLY A 23 -12.04 5.37 3.32
C GLY A 23 -12.39 6.52 2.40
N ALA A 24 -12.27 7.75 2.91
CA ALA A 24 -12.32 8.91 2.06
C ALA A 24 -11.23 8.68 1.01
N ASP A 25 -11.63 8.53 -0.25
CA ASP A 25 -10.74 8.67 -1.38
C ASP A 25 -10.08 10.04 -1.23
N SER A 26 -8.94 10.04 -0.57
CA SER A 26 -8.10 11.22 -0.47
C SER A 26 -7.65 11.46 -1.90
N PRO A 27 -7.96 12.63 -2.49
CA PRO A 27 -7.51 12.94 -3.84
C PRO A 27 -6.00 12.72 -3.85
N GLY A 28 -5.56 11.75 -4.66
CA GLY A 28 -4.22 11.16 -4.57
C GLY A 28 -3.17 12.25 -4.49
N LEU A 29 -2.66 12.48 -3.28
CA LEU A 29 -1.51 13.34 -3.10
C LEU A 29 -0.38 12.74 -3.94
N PRO A 30 0.44 13.56 -4.62
CA PRO A 30 1.54 13.07 -5.42
C PRO A 30 2.36 12.12 -4.55
N LEU A 31 2.34 10.81 -4.86
CA LEU A 31 2.95 9.70 -4.12
C LEU A 31 3.22 10.04 -2.66
N ASP A 32 2.35 9.58 -1.74
CA ASP A 32 2.54 9.75 -0.28
C ASP A 32 4.03 9.76 0.07
N LEU A 33 4.51 10.89 0.59
CA LEU A 33 5.95 11.12 0.75
C LEU A 33 6.59 10.03 1.60
N ALA A 34 5.82 9.44 2.53
CA ALA A 34 6.24 8.29 3.32
C ALA A 34 6.41 7.03 2.45
N ASP A 35 5.43 6.70 1.60
CA ASP A 35 5.53 5.62 0.62
C ASP A 35 6.72 5.83 -0.34
N ARG A 36 6.88 7.04 -0.88
CA ARG A 36 8.03 7.37 -1.75
C ARG A 36 9.36 7.19 -1.02
N GLN A 37 9.46 7.65 0.24
CA GLN A 37 10.66 7.49 1.06
C GLN A 37 10.97 6.01 1.29
N GLN A 38 9.94 5.21 1.56
CA GLN A 38 10.06 3.77 1.74
C GLN A 38 10.55 3.08 0.46
N ARG A 39 9.92 3.35 -0.70
CA ARG A 39 10.30 2.72 -1.98
C ARG A 39 11.70 3.09 -2.44
N VAL A 40 12.13 4.33 -2.22
CA VAL A 40 13.52 4.76 -2.52
C VAL A 40 14.52 4.07 -1.58
N GLY A 41 14.19 3.93 -0.29
CA GLY A 41 15.07 3.31 0.71
C GLY A 41 15.22 1.80 0.56
N MET A 42 14.23 1.13 -0.02
CA MET A 42 14.26 -0.31 -0.33
C MET A 42 14.99 -0.65 -1.64
N GLU A 43 15.62 0.34 -2.29
CA GLU A 43 16.29 0.19 -3.60
C GLU A 43 15.45 -0.51 -4.69
N GLY A 44 14.12 -0.46 -4.56
CA GLY A 44 13.15 -1.01 -5.51
C GLY A 44 13.45 -2.44 -5.92
N ASP A 45 13.10 -3.40 -5.08
CA ASP A 45 13.20 -4.85 -5.38
C ASP A 45 12.50 -5.21 -6.71
N ASP A 46 11.45 -4.48 -7.09
CA ASP A 46 10.72 -4.69 -8.34
C ASP A 46 11.33 -3.97 -9.56
N GLY A 47 12.24 -3.01 -9.35
CA GLY A 47 12.89 -2.24 -10.41
C GLY A 47 11.99 -1.33 -11.25
N SER A 48 10.68 -1.26 -10.99
CA SER A 48 9.71 -0.65 -11.92
C SER A 48 9.70 0.88 -11.90
N ASP A 49 10.11 1.48 -10.78
CA ASP A 49 9.98 2.91 -10.55
C ASP A 49 11.31 3.68 -10.67
N TRP A 50 11.23 4.94 -11.13
CA TRP A 50 12.35 5.89 -11.19
C TRP A 50 12.01 7.19 -10.43
N LEU A 51 12.02 7.13 -9.09
CA LEU A 51 11.47 8.19 -8.23
C LEU A 51 12.42 9.35 -7.92
N LEU A 52 13.72 9.13 -8.10
CA LEU A 52 14.78 10.13 -7.94
C LEU A 52 15.59 10.23 -9.23
N TYR A 53 16.26 11.37 -9.46
CA TYR A 53 17.12 11.56 -10.62
C TYR A 53 18.15 10.44 -10.81
N GLY A 54 18.79 9.99 -9.71
CA GLY A 54 19.75 8.90 -9.72
C GLY A 54 19.17 7.52 -9.34
N ARG A 55 17.83 7.37 -9.37
CA ARG A 55 17.03 6.23 -8.87
C ARG A 55 17.07 6.03 -7.35
N ASN A 56 18.26 5.98 -6.75
CA ASN A 56 18.46 5.87 -5.29
C ASN A 56 19.28 7.05 -4.75
N TYR A 57 19.42 7.12 -3.42
CA TYR A 57 20.20 8.18 -2.75
C TYR A 57 21.68 8.15 -3.09
N ASN A 58 22.22 6.97 -3.40
CA ASN A 58 23.60 6.83 -3.87
C ASN A 58 23.79 7.27 -5.33
N ALA A 59 22.71 7.64 -6.00
CA ALA A 59 22.66 8.06 -7.39
C ALA A 59 23.32 7.09 -8.38
N TRP A 60 23.18 5.78 -8.13
CA TRP A 60 23.83 4.74 -8.94
C TRP A 60 23.35 4.69 -10.38
N ARG A 61 22.12 5.16 -10.66
CA ARG A 61 21.48 5.05 -11.99
C ARG A 61 21.46 3.62 -12.53
N PHE A 62 21.40 2.65 -11.62
CA PHE A 62 21.35 1.24 -11.93
C PHE A 62 19.91 0.73 -11.84
N SER A 63 19.40 0.08 -12.89
CA SER A 63 18.11 -0.62 -12.86
C SER A 63 18.33 -2.14 -12.73
N PRO A 64 17.62 -2.84 -11.83
CA PRO A 64 17.68 -4.29 -11.70
C PRO A 64 16.84 -5.01 -12.76
N LEU A 65 16.09 -4.29 -13.60
CA LEU A 65 15.30 -4.88 -14.68
C LEU A 65 16.19 -5.48 -15.75
N THR A 66 15.97 -6.76 -16.06
CA THR A 66 16.79 -7.54 -17.00
C THR A 66 16.03 -8.00 -18.24
N TRP A 67 14.76 -7.58 -18.38
CA TRP A 67 13.93 -7.97 -19.52
C TRP A 67 14.57 -7.57 -20.85
N ILE A 68 15.11 -6.35 -20.93
CA ILE A 68 15.97 -5.92 -22.03
C ILE A 68 17.41 -6.35 -21.70
N ASN A 69 18.03 -7.11 -22.59
CA ASN A 69 19.35 -7.71 -22.41
C ASN A 69 20.13 -7.76 -23.73
N LYS A 70 21.35 -8.32 -23.70
CA LYS A 70 22.25 -8.32 -24.87
C LYS A 70 21.70 -9.12 -26.04
N GLU A 71 20.88 -10.11 -25.74
CA GLU A 71 20.29 -11.04 -26.69
C GLU A 71 19.10 -10.42 -27.42
N ASN A 72 18.36 -9.51 -26.78
CA ASN A 72 17.13 -8.94 -27.34
C ASN A 72 17.13 -7.42 -27.56
N VAL A 73 18.16 -6.68 -27.13
CA VAL A 73 18.24 -5.22 -27.30
C VAL A 73 18.14 -4.78 -28.76
N GLY A 74 18.58 -5.62 -29.71
CA GLY A 74 18.49 -5.35 -31.14
C GLY A 74 17.06 -5.36 -31.70
N ASN A 75 16.10 -5.88 -30.95
CA ASN A 75 14.69 -5.99 -31.36
C ASN A 75 13.83 -4.87 -30.76
N LEU A 76 14.43 -3.83 -30.16
CA LEU A 76 13.66 -2.72 -29.62
C LEU A 76 13.03 -1.90 -30.74
N GLU A 77 11.72 -1.67 -30.62
CA GLU A 77 10.93 -0.84 -31.52
C GLU A 77 10.37 0.37 -30.77
N LEU A 78 10.02 1.42 -31.52
CA LEU A 78 9.29 2.55 -30.96
C LEU A 78 7.87 2.10 -30.57
N ALA A 79 7.50 2.33 -29.31
CA ALA A 79 6.15 2.06 -28.79
C ALA A 79 5.15 3.15 -29.16
#